data_AF-A0A8J3VHA1-F1
#
_entry.id   AF-A0A8J3VHA1-F1
#
_cell.length_a   1.000
_cell.length_b   1.000
_cell.length_c   1.000
_cell.angle_alpha   90.00
_cell.angle_beta   90.00
_cell.angle_gamma   90.00
#
_symmetry.space_group_name_H-M   'P 1'
#
loop_
_entity.id
_entity.type
_entity.pdbx_description
1 polymer ?
#
loop_
_entity_poly.entity_id
_entity_poly.type
_entity_poly.pdbx_seq_one_letter_code
_entity_poly.pdbx_strand_id
1 'polypeptide(L)'
;MQAAFDDVFDQAIVFHSFADYMRDYEVFVFATADPRTGVGPEHLRYRFKNCVRVTVATALSAETWKSSLDERLVDYMQGRELDGYVWGVRWQALYPGMKLVPGSAEAEQWSREIGIPFYEATIETNGHNLSLVFSDLLVETARVGHAPFVVSESEAGPESTT
;
A
#
# COMPACT_ATOMS: atom_id res chain seq x y z
N MET A 1 3.09 -16.23 -2.18
CA MET A 1 3.26 -15.02 -1.36
C MET A 1 4.70 -14.55 -1.32
N GLN A 2 5.66 -15.33 -0.79
CA GLN A 2 7.07 -14.90 -0.71
C GLN A 2 7.66 -14.43 -2.03
N ALA A 3 7.54 -15.20 -3.12
CA ALA A 3 8.02 -14.80 -4.45
C ALA A 3 7.44 -13.44 -4.89
N ALA A 4 6.14 -13.22 -4.67
CA ALA A 4 5.50 -11.95 -5.02
C ALA A 4 6.00 -10.75 -4.19
N PHE A 5 6.52 -10.98 -2.98
CA PHE A 5 7.16 -9.93 -2.16
C PHE A 5 8.58 -9.66 -2.63
N ASP A 6 9.31 -10.71 -3.01
CA ASP A 6 10.67 -10.60 -3.55
C ASP A 6 10.68 -9.84 -4.89
N ASP A 7 9.67 -10.06 -5.74
CA ASP A 7 9.52 -9.43 -7.07
C ASP A 7 9.34 -7.90 -7.05
N VAL A 8 8.93 -7.32 -5.90
CA VAL A 8 8.68 -5.87 -5.77
C VAL A 8 9.74 -5.14 -4.95
N PHE A 9 10.86 -5.79 -4.66
CA PHE A 9 12.02 -5.10 -4.11
C PHE A 9 12.46 -3.95 -5.04
N ASP A 10 12.75 -2.78 -4.47
CA ASP A 10 13.22 -1.58 -5.19
C ASP A 10 12.21 -1.03 -6.22
N GLN A 11 10.92 -1.25 -5.97
CA GLN A 11 9.81 -0.68 -6.76
C GLN A 11 9.17 0.51 -6.03
N ALA A 12 8.05 1.01 -6.53
CA ALA A 12 7.38 2.18 -5.94
C ALA A 12 5.91 1.87 -5.59
N ILE A 13 5.49 2.18 -4.36
CA ILE A 13 4.06 2.22 -4.02
C ILE A 13 3.49 3.55 -4.49
N VAL A 14 2.40 3.51 -5.25
CA VAL A 14 1.71 4.70 -5.76
C VAL A 14 0.39 4.97 -5.05
N PHE A 15 -0.22 3.94 -4.46
CA PHE A 15 -1.49 4.04 -3.76
C PHE A 15 -1.71 2.84 -2.84
N HIS A 16 -2.41 3.04 -1.73
CA HIS A 16 -2.90 1.94 -0.90
C HIS A 16 -4.17 2.35 -0.14
N SER A 17 -5.11 1.42 0.01
CA SER A 17 -6.36 1.64 0.73
C SER A 17 -7.04 0.31 1.06
N PHE A 18 -8.11 0.38 1.85
CA PHE A 18 -9.12 -0.69 1.76
C PHE A 18 -9.77 -0.68 0.37
N ALA A 19 -10.06 -1.87 -0.16
CA ALA A 19 -10.80 -2.07 -1.40
C ALA A 19 -12.29 -1.73 -1.20
N ASP A 20 -13.06 -1.78 -2.30
CA ASP A 20 -14.52 -1.74 -2.24
C ASP A 20 -15.06 -2.72 -1.20
N TYR A 21 -16.08 -2.26 -0.44
CA TYR A 21 -16.69 -2.97 0.68
C TYR A 21 -15.78 -3.21 1.90
N MET A 22 -14.60 -2.59 1.93
CA MET A 22 -13.71 -2.49 3.11
C MET A 22 -13.25 -3.82 3.74
N ARG A 23 -13.39 -4.94 3.02
CA ARG A 23 -12.95 -6.27 3.50
C ARG A 23 -11.50 -6.59 3.14
N ASP A 24 -11.10 -6.25 1.93
CA ASP A 24 -9.77 -6.53 1.41
C ASP A 24 -8.94 -5.24 1.46
N TYR A 25 -7.62 -5.34 1.57
CA TYR A 25 -6.71 -4.19 1.47
C TYR A 25 -5.93 -4.27 0.17
N GLU A 26 -5.71 -3.12 -0.47
CA GLU A 26 -5.02 -3.02 -1.74
C GLU A 26 -3.78 -2.13 -1.63
N VAL A 27 -2.70 -2.59 -2.24
CA VAL A 27 -1.48 -1.81 -2.47
C VAL A 27 -1.18 -1.86 -3.96
N PHE A 28 -1.02 -0.68 -4.56
CA PHE A 28 -0.66 -0.53 -5.96
C PHE A 28 0.82 -0.21 -6.07
N VAL A 29 1.53 -1.08 -6.78
CA VAL A 29 2.95 -0.98 -7.02
C VAL A 29 3.18 -0.62 -8.48
N PHE A 30 3.95 0.43 -8.74
CA PHE A 30 4.53 0.70 -10.03
C PHE A 30 5.84 -0.09 -10.15
N ALA A 31 5.78 -1.19 -10.90
CA ALA A 31 6.91 -2.07 -11.11
C ALA A 31 7.64 -1.68 -12.39
N THR A 32 8.92 -1.36 -12.26
CA THR A 32 9.86 -1.10 -13.34
C THR A 32 10.74 -2.32 -13.55
N ALA A 33 10.89 -2.76 -14.80
CA ALA A 33 11.83 -3.81 -15.17
C ALA A 33 13.22 -3.23 -15.48
N ASP A 34 14.25 -4.07 -15.46
CA ASP A 34 15.59 -3.68 -15.94
C ASP A 34 15.45 -3.17 -17.39
N PRO A 35 15.84 -1.92 -17.70
CA PRO A 35 15.72 -1.34 -19.05
C PRO A 35 16.36 -2.20 -20.15
N ARG A 36 17.34 -3.04 -19.81
CA ARG A 36 18.01 -3.96 -20.74
C ARG A 36 17.13 -5.11 -21.23
N THR A 37 16.04 -5.42 -20.52
CA THR A 37 15.14 -6.53 -20.85
C THR A 37 14.10 -6.16 -21.89
N GLY A 38 13.90 -4.86 -22.17
CA GLY A 38 12.86 -4.37 -23.08
C GLY A 38 11.43 -4.53 -22.55
N VAL A 39 11.26 -4.99 -21.30
CA VAL A 39 9.96 -5.08 -20.63
C VAL A 39 9.59 -3.68 -20.13
N GLY A 40 8.37 -3.24 -20.47
CA GLY A 40 7.85 -1.95 -20.02
C GLY A 40 7.46 -1.98 -18.53
N PRO A 41 7.31 -0.82 -17.89
CA PRO A 41 6.80 -0.76 -16.54
C PRO A 41 5.31 -1.12 -16.48
N GLU A 42 4.89 -1.69 -15.35
CA GLU A 42 3.51 -2.12 -15.12
C GLU A 42 2.99 -1.63 -13.76
N HIS A 43 1.68 -1.42 -13.67
CA HIS A 43 1.01 -1.22 -12.38
C HIS A 43 0.49 -2.57 -11.89
N LEU A 44 0.99 -3.03 -10.75
CA LEU A 44 0.54 -4.25 -10.09
C LEU A 44 -0.37 -3.90 -8.93
N ARG A 45 -1.42 -4.70 -8.74
CA ARG A 45 -2.36 -4.62 -7.62
C ARG A 45 -2.15 -5.81 -6.71
N TYR A 46 -1.69 -5.53 -5.50
CA TYR A 46 -1.54 -6.48 -4.40
C TYR A 46 -2.79 -6.40 -3.53
N ARG A 47 -3.65 -7.40 -3.60
CA ARG A 47 -4.90 -7.47 -2.83
C ARG A 47 -4.76 -8.48 -1.70
N PHE A 48 -4.66 -7.96 -0.49
CA PHE A 48 -4.64 -8.69 0.78
C PHE A 48 -6.08 -9.01 1.20
N LYS A 49 -6.48 -10.27 1.05
CA LYS A 49 -7.84 -10.76 1.27
C LYS A 49 -8.18 -10.88 2.75
N ASN A 50 -9.43 -10.57 3.09
CA ASN A 50 -9.95 -10.65 4.46
C ASN A 50 -9.01 -9.93 5.44
N CYS A 51 -8.64 -8.69 5.11
CA CYS A 51 -7.68 -7.94 5.89
C CYS A 51 -8.36 -7.42 7.16
N VAL A 52 -7.95 -7.95 8.31
CA VAL A 52 -8.56 -7.67 9.62
C VAL A 52 -7.86 -6.53 10.34
N ARG A 53 -6.62 -6.21 9.97
CA ARG A 53 -5.88 -5.06 10.50
C ARG A 53 -4.98 -4.47 9.44
N VAL A 54 -4.94 -3.15 9.39
CA VAL A 54 -3.84 -2.38 8.81
C VAL A 54 -3.38 -1.31 9.79
N THR A 55 -2.09 -1.27 10.07
CA THR A 55 -1.42 -0.20 10.80
C THR A 55 -0.56 0.58 9.82
N VAL A 56 -0.69 1.91 9.80
CA VAL A 56 0.15 2.81 9.00
C VAL A 56 0.89 3.75 9.95
N ALA A 57 2.20 3.84 9.80
CA ALA A 57 3.05 4.74 10.57
C ALA A 57 4.03 5.46 9.64
N THR A 58 4.44 6.67 10.02
CA THR A 58 5.50 7.37 9.28
C THR A 58 6.84 6.62 9.35
N ALA A 59 7.56 6.58 8.23
CA ALA A 59 8.97 6.22 8.17
C ALA A 59 9.90 7.43 8.40
N LEU A 60 9.39 8.64 8.25
CA LEU A 60 10.12 9.88 8.44
C LEU A 60 10.36 10.21 9.92
N SER A 61 11.51 10.81 10.22
CA SER A 61 11.80 11.39 11.53
C SER A 61 10.89 12.58 11.84
N ALA A 62 10.73 12.92 13.13
CA ALA A 62 9.98 14.10 13.54
C ALA A 62 10.55 15.41 12.97
N GLU A 63 11.88 15.49 12.81
CA GLU A 63 12.55 16.63 12.18
C GLU A 63 12.19 16.76 10.70
N THR A 64 12.23 15.65 9.96
CA THR A 64 11.83 15.63 8.55
C THR A 64 10.36 15.99 8.41
N TRP A 65 9.49 15.44 9.27
CA TRP A 65 8.08 15.84 9.30
C TRP A 65 7.89 17.34 9.49
N LYS A 66 8.62 17.93 10.44
CA LYS A 66 8.55 19.36 10.73
C LYS A 66 8.94 20.21 9.52
N SER A 67 9.95 19.81 8.74
CA SER A 67 10.30 20.50 7.49
C SER A 67 9.35 20.18 6.34
N SER A 68 8.53 19.12 6.45
CA SER A 68 7.62 18.66 5.41
C SER A 68 6.19 19.19 5.49
N LEU A 69 5.96 20.23 6.30
CA LEU A 69 4.63 20.81 6.57
C LEU A 69 4.19 21.88 5.57
N ASP A 70 5.09 22.35 4.69
CA ASP A 70 4.74 23.35 3.69
C ASP A 70 3.81 22.73 2.64
N GLU A 71 2.61 23.30 2.46
CA GLU A 71 1.59 22.83 1.51
C GLU A 71 2.11 22.72 0.08
N ARG A 72 3.13 23.52 -0.30
CA ARG A 72 3.74 23.43 -1.63
C ARG A 72 4.43 22.09 -1.88
N LEU A 73 4.78 21.34 -0.83
CA LEU A 73 5.39 20.02 -0.94
C LEU A 73 4.44 18.95 -1.48
N VAL A 74 3.13 19.19 -1.53
CA VAL A 74 2.16 18.29 -2.19
C VAL A 74 2.08 18.47 -3.71
N ASP A 75 2.78 19.48 -4.25
CA ASP A 75 2.96 19.73 -5.67
C ASP A 75 4.45 19.58 -6.01
N TYR A 76 4.78 18.69 -6.94
CA TYR A 76 6.19 18.44 -7.28
C TYR A 76 6.90 19.68 -7.81
N MET A 77 6.26 20.46 -8.68
CA MET A 77 6.90 21.61 -9.32
C MET A 77 7.16 22.75 -8.33
N GLN A 78 6.27 22.92 -7.35
CA GLN A 78 6.42 23.94 -6.32
C GLN A 78 7.34 23.48 -5.18
N GLY A 79 7.33 22.19 -4.86
CA GLY A 79 8.00 21.63 -3.68
C GLY A 79 9.42 21.11 -3.93
N ARG A 80 9.81 20.76 -5.16
CA ARG A 80 11.08 20.05 -5.43
C ARG A 80 12.36 20.78 -5.02
N GLU A 81 12.31 22.09 -4.81
CA GLU A 81 13.46 22.91 -4.38
C GLU A 81 13.34 23.33 -2.89
N LEU A 82 12.29 22.90 -2.18
CA LEU A 82 12.09 23.18 -0.76
C LEU A 82 12.74 22.09 0.10
N ASP A 83 13.06 22.45 1.34
CA ASP A 83 13.47 21.47 2.35
C ASP A 83 12.31 20.55 2.73
N GLY A 84 12.64 19.31 3.12
CA GLY A 84 11.68 18.32 3.59
C GLY A 84 11.38 17.22 2.58
N TYR A 85 10.37 16.43 2.90
CA TYR A 85 9.88 15.32 2.08
C TYR A 85 8.84 15.84 1.09
N VAL A 86 9.11 15.68 -0.21
CA VAL A 86 8.24 16.17 -1.29
C VAL A 86 7.14 15.14 -1.59
N TRP A 87 5.96 15.31 -0.98
CA TRP A 87 4.78 14.46 -1.20
C TRP A 87 4.30 14.42 -2.65
N GLY A 88 4.49 15.52 -3.37
CA GLY A 88 4.04 15.73 -4.75
C GLY A 88 4.65 14.76 -5.78
N VAL A 89 5.67 13.97 -5.41
CA VAL A 89 6.19 12.88 -6.26
C VAL A 89 5.15 11.78 -6.49
N ARG A 90 4.12 11.66 -5.63
CA ARG A 90 3.00 10.70 -5.77
C ARG A 90 3.42 9.22 -5.78
N TRP A 91 4.55 8.90 -5.17
CA TRP A 91 4.98 7.53 -4.92
C TRP A 91 5.90 7.47 -3.70
N GLN A 92 6.04 6.29 -3.12
CA GLN A 92 6.96 6.00 -2.03
C GLN A 92 7.86 4.83 -2.43
N ALA A 93 9.17 5.00 -2.23
CA ALA A 93 10.15 3.96 -2.56
C ALA A 93 9.90 2.74 -1.68
N LEU A 94 9.71 1.58 -2.29
CA LEU A 94 9.49 0.32 -1.59
C LEU A 94 10.84 -0.29 -1.21
N TYR A 95 11.42 0.23 -0.14
CA TYR A 95 12.75 -0.17 0.35
C TYR A 95 12.77 -0.26 1.88
N PRO A 96 13.14 -1.40 2.47
CA PRO A 96 13.69 -2.61 1.84
C PRO A 96 12.66 -3.59 1.23
N GLY A 97 11.38 -3.24 1.09
CA GLY A 97 10.42 -4.14 0.43
C GLY A 97 9.22 -4.56 1.29
N MET A 98 8.56 -5.64 0.83
CA MET A 98 7.54 -6.35 1.59
C MET A 98 8.15 -7.58 2.26
N LYS A 99 7.71 -7.91 3.49
CA LYS A 99 8.16 -9.09 4.22
C LYS A 99 7.01 -9.75 4.94
N LEU A 100 7.01 -11.08 4.99
CA LEU A 100 6.19 -11.82 5.95
C LEU A 100 6.79 -11.68 7.35
N VAL A 101 5.94 -11.67 8.37
CA VAL A 101 6.32 -11.72 9.79
C VAL A 101 6.07 -13.14 10.31
N PRO A 102 7.11 -14.00 10.43
CA PRO A 102 6.94 -15.35 10.93
C PRO A 102 6.53 -15.35 12.40
N GLY A 103 5.61 -16.24 12.79
CA GLY A 103 5.20 -16.39 14.19
C GLY A 103 4.47 -15.17 14.76
N SER A 104 3.76 -14.41 13.92
CA SER A 104 2.92 -13.31 14.37
C SER A 104 1.80 -13.81 15.30
N ALA A 105 1.87 -13.42 16.57
CA ALA A 105 0.89 -13.82 17.59
C ALA A 105 -0.54 -13.40 17.22
N GLU A 106 -0.68 -12.24 16.57
CA GLU A 106 -1.98 -11.73 16.13
C GLU A 106 -2.53 -12.52 14.93
N ALA A 107 -1.70 -12.81 13.93
CA ALA A 107 -2.11 -13.65 12.80
C ALA A 107 -2.48 -15.07 13.27
N GLU A 108 -1.73 -15.63 14.21
CA GLU A 108 -2.06 -16.92 14.83
C GLU A 108 -3.37 -16.89 15.62
N GLN A 109 -3.66 -15.79 16.32
CA GLN A 109 -4.92 -15.60 17.02
C GLN A 109 -6.10 -15.60 16.05
N TRP A 110 -6.06 -14.75 15.02
CA TRP A 110 -7.10 -14.70 13.99
C TRP A 110 -7.28 -16.05 13.28
N SER A 111 -6.18 -16.76 13.04
CA SER A 111 -6.24 -18.10 12.44
C SER A 111 -7.06 -19.08 13.28
N ARG A 112 -6.84 -19.07 14.61
CA ARG A 112 -7.56 -19.95 15.54
C ARG A 112 -9.03 -19.57 15.69
N GLU A 113 -9.32 -18.27 15.78
CA GLU A 113 -10.67 -17.78 16.04
C GLU A 113 -11.60 -17.94 14.83
N ILE A 114 -11.07 -17.74 13.61
CA ILE A 114 -11.86 -17.80 12.37
C ILE A 114 -11.83 -19.19 11.73
N GLY A 115 -10.77 -19.98 11.98
CA GLY A 115 -10.63 -21.33 11.43
C GLY A 115 -10.06 -21.40 10.00
N ILE A 116 -9.42 -20.33 9.53
CA ILE A 116 -8.65 -20.29 8.26
C ILE A 116 -7.26 -19.67 8.52
N PRO A 117 -6.26 -19.90 7.67
CA PRO A 117 -4.94 -19.29 7.84
C PRO A 117 -4.98 -17.76 7.75
N PHE A 118 -4.24 -17.10 8.64
CA PHE A 118 -3.90 -15.68 8.58
C PHE A 118 -2.39 -15.49 8.66
N TYR A 119 -1.94 -14.39 8.07
CA TYR A 119 -0.55 -13.99 7.94
C TYR A 119 -0.40 -12.52 8.32
N GLU A 120 0.78 -12.16 8.82
CA GLU A 120 1.17 -10.76 8.94
C GLU A 120 2.26 -10.43 7.93
N ALA A 121 2.14 -9.28 7.28
CA ALA A 121 3.18 -8.72 6.43
C ALA A 121 3.50 -7.28 6.84
N THR A 122 4.77 -6.91 6.71
CA THR A 122 5.21 -5.51 6.76
C THR A 122 5.57 -5.01 5.38
N ILE A 123 5.27 -3.75 5.11
CA ILE A 123 5.63 -3.04 3.89
C ILE A 123 6.41 -1.81 4.34
N GLU A 124 7.68 -1.73 3.98
CA GLU A 124 8.56 -0.65 4.39
C GLU A 124 8.80 0.30 3.21
N THR A 125 8.57 1.60 3.42
CA THR A 125 8.81 2.62 2.40
C THR A 125 9.56 3.83 2.95
N ASN A 126 9.95 4.75 2.06
CA ASN A 126 10.57 6.00 2.47
C ASN A 126 9.59 7.06 3.01
N GLY A 127 8.27 6.80 3.02
CA GLY A 127 7.26 7.74 3.54
C GLY A 127 6.43 7.15 4.67
N HIS A 128 5.73 6.05 4.39
CA HIS A 128 4.92 5.32 5.37
C HIS A 128 5.26 3.82 5.40
N ASN A 129 5.34 3.27 6.60
CA ASN A 129 5.43 1.83 6.82
C ASN A 129 4.04 1.27 7.15
N LEU A 130 3.73 0.10 6.59
CA LEU A 130 2.49 -0.60 6.84
C LEU A 130 2.76 -1.96 7.52
N SER A 131 1.85 -2.38 8.39
CA SER A 131 1.72 -3.76 8.86
C SER A 131 0.28 -4.22 8.65
N LEU A 132 0.10 -5.37 8.00
CA LEU A 132 -1.21 -5.91 7.63
C LEU A 132 -1.38 -7.32 8.18
N VAL A 133 -2.58 -7.63 8.68
CA VAL A 133 -3.01 -9.01 9.00
C VAL A 133 -4.13 -9.42 8.05
N PHE A 134 -3.94 -10.52 7.33
CA PHE A 134 -4.78 -10.92 6.20
C PHE A 134 -4.73 -12.43 5.98
N SER A 135 -5.68 -12.99 5.21
CA SER A 135 -5.77 -14.44 5.02
C SER A 135 -5.14 -14.96 3.72
N ASP A 136 -5.10 -14.13 2.67
CA ASP A 136 -4.57 -14.53 1.36
C ASP A 136 -4.09 -13.34 0.53
N LEU A 137 -3.25 -13.56 -0.48
CA LEU A 137 -2.74 -12.53 -1.37
C LEU A 137 -3.04 -12.86 -2.83
N LEU A 138 -3.72 -11.94 -3.51
CA LEU A 138 -3.89 -11.96 -4.96
C LEU A 138 -3.07 -10.82 -5.59
N VAL A 139 -2.27 -11.15 -6.60
CA VAL A 139 -1.48 -10.18 -7.36
C VAL A 139 -1.91 -10.20 -8.82
N GLU A 140 -2.26 -9.04 -9.35
CA GLU A 140 -2.78 -8.88 -10.71
C GLU A 140 -2.28 -7.57 -11.32
N THR A 141 -2.19 -7.48 -12.65
CA THR A 141 -1.99 -6.20 -13.32
C THR A 141 -3.22 -5.30 -13.12
N ALA A 142 -2.99 -4.06 -12.69
CA ALA A 142 -4.05 -3.08 -12.53
C ALA A 142 -4.61 -2.68 -13.91
N ARG A 143 -5.94 -2.62 -14.01
CA ARG A 143 -6.61 -2.21 -15.25
C ARG A 143 -6.45 -0.70 -15.45
N VAL A 144 -6.23 -0.30 -16.70
CA VAL A 144 -6.26 1.12 -17.08
C VAL A 144 -7.62 1.70 -16.70
N GLY A 145 -7.61 2.88 -16.06
CA GLY A 145 -8.81 3.55 -15.57
C GLY A 145 -9.36 3.01 -14.24
N HIS A 146 -8.62 2.14 -13.54
CA HIS A 146 -8.99 1.74 -12.18
C HIS A 146 -9.09 2.97 -11.27
N ALA A 147 -10.25 3.13 -10.64
CA ALA A 147 -10.54 4.15 -9.64
C ALA A 147 -10.89 3.46 -8.33
N PRO A 148 -10.09 3.62 -7.26
CA PRO A 148 -10.33 2.95 -5.97
C PRO A 148 -11.65 3.34 -5.31
N PHE A 149 -12.19 4.52 -5.64
CA PHE A 149 -13.46 5.01 -5.14
C PHE A 149 -13.99 6.08 -6.09
N VAL A 150 -15.30 6.06 -6.35
CA VAL A 150 -16.00 7.08 -7.15
C VAL A 150 -17.28 7.46 -6.41
N VAL A 151 -17.48 8.75 -6.16
CA VAL A 151 -18.76 9.26 -5.66
C VAL A 151 -19.67 9.52 -6.86
N SER A 152 -20.83 8.85 -6.90
CA SER A 152 -21.84 9.06 -7.95
C SER A 152 -23.05 9.82 -7.42
N GLU A 153 -23.73 10.60 -8.27
CA GLU A 153 -24.92 11.38 -7.87
C GLU A 153 -26.13 10.50 -7.46
N SER A 154 -26.13 9.22 -7.84
CA SER A 154 -27.28 8.31 -7.70
C SER A 154 -27.22 7.36 -6.50
N GLU A 155 -26.15 7.37 -5.71
CA GLU A 155 -26.06 6.51 -4.53
C GLU A 155 -26.86 7.10 -3.37
N ALA A 156 -28.08 6.58 -3.20
CA ALA A 156 -28.72 6.62 -1.88
C ALA A 156 -27.73 6.02 -0.87
N GLY A 157 -27.41 6.77 0.19
CA GLY A 157 -26.45 6.35 1.20
C GLY A 157 -26.78 4.96 1.78
N PRO A 158 -25.83 4.31 2.48
CA PRO A 158 -25.98 2.92 2.91
C PRO A 158 -27.30 2.73 3.65
N GLU A 159 -28.10 1.74 3.20
CA GLU A 159 -29.30 1.34 3.91
C GLU A 159 -28.89 1.00 5.34
N SER A 160 -29.43 1.75 6.30
CA SER A 160 -29.14 1.56 7.71
C SER A 160 -29.85 0.30 8.18
N THR A 161 -29.20 -0.84 8.07
CA THR A 161 -29.59 -2.06 8.79
C THR A 161 -28.63 -2.28 9.96
N THR A 162 -29.00 -1.74 11.11
CA THR A 162 -28.53 -2.17 12.43
C THR A 162 -29.73 -2.31 13.34
#